data_AF-A0A4Q5WVV3-F1
#
_entry.id   AF-A0A4Q5WVV3-F1
#
_cell.length_a   1.000
_cell.length_b   1.000
_cell.length_c   1.000
_cell.angle_alpha   90.00
_cell.angle_beta   90.00
_cell.angle_gamma   90.00
#
_symmetry.space_group_name_H-M   'P 1'
#
loop_
_entity.id
_entity.type
_entity.pdbx_description
1 polymer ?
#
loop_
_entity_poly.entity_id
_entity_poly.type
_entity_poly.pdbx_seq_one_letter_code
_entity_poly.pdbx_strand_id
1 'polypeptide(L)'
;MLEKMFGWKRKKEEDEPAPEAGAVPAISFGRYSDNNKPLVKVERWNEAEALFKEKKVYESIQAFFDYLRDEGADNVQHTPGADGSSGSFVLSQGSKLVRGFYNDRIFEAQVPLAAMPQPSVPVMRRLLEMNFTLYYTRYALQEDRLCMLFDSDIATASPSKLYYGLKELATKADKQDDLLVQDFTALLPVDMEHVQTIPDAEKEIKYTHLQGWIKETLELIETVDADKYSGGIAYLLLALAYRIDFLLVPEGKLLLSLEKIVDIYFRKDDRPVTEKNQDMVDEFVKLAARTREEVFPYLFRSRYTFSIVLPQAHKTVSDAIYNANQNINWYKENKHYAIAAKISEYGFAYCQYSYSLPRPLTEFFQLFMMVNYPTFFTDLGFPVQYYNPGTGEFRQDEILKAVEAIQEAWKAKYPDMKMRPDKLKFDSLVSFNLSYTGEIEFLNMETK
;
A
#
# COMPACT_ATOMS: atom_id res chain seq x y z
N MET A 1 -46.95 -36.72 -27.83
CA MET A 1 -47.31 -35.29 -27.78
C MET A 1 -47.83 -35.01 -26.38
N LEU A 2 -47.35 -33.92 -25.75
CA LEU A 2 -47.62 -33.48 -24.36
C LEU A 2 -46.68 -33.99 -23.25
N GLU A 3 -45.36 -33.92 -23.44
CA GLU A 3 -44.37 -33.84 -22.33
C GLU A 3 -43.19 -32.93 -22.73
N LYS A 4 -43.50 -31.69 -23.13
CA LYS A 4 -42.50 -30.65 -23.46
C LYS A 4 -42.94 -29.26 -23.00
N MET A 5 -43.41 -29.15 -21.75
CA MET A 5 -43.59 -27.86 -21.09
C MET A 5 -43.51 -28.10 -19.59
N PHE A 6 -42.37 -27.80 -18.96
CA PHE A 6 -42.20 -27.28 -17.58
C PHE A 6 -40.73 -27.46 -17.18
N GLY A 7 -39.88 -26.56 -17.68
CA GLY A 7 -38.50 -26.43 -17.24
C GLY A 7 -38.43 -25.58 -15.97
N TRP A 8 -38.11 -26.20 -14.83
CA TRP A 8 -37.66 -25.49 -13.65
C TRP A 8 -36.15 -25.71 -13.52
N LYS A 9 -35.36 -24.72 -13.97
CA LYS A 9 -33.92 -24.66 -13.69
C LYS A 9 -33.75 -24.28 -12.22
N ARG A 10 -33.23 -25.20 -11.41
CA ARG A 10 -32.61 -24.85 -10.12
C ARG A 10 -31.29 -24.12 -10.41
N LYS A 11 -31.13 -22.95 -9.80
CA LYS A 11 -29.88 -22.18 -9.73
C LYS A 11 -28.76 -23.11 -9.26
N LYS A 12 -27.65 -23.12 -10.00
CA LYS A 12 -26.36 -23.62 -9.52
C LYS A 12 -25.88 -22.59 -8.51
N GLU A 13 -25.84 -22.96 -7.23
CA GLU A 13 -24.98 -22.30 -6.27
C GLU A 13 -23.55 -22.50 -6.74
N GLU A 14 -22.80 -21.40 -6.80
CA GLU A 14 -21.39 -21.39 -7.16
C GLU A 14 -20.63 -22.07 -6.01
N ASP A 15 -20.04 -23.22 -6.33
CA ASP A 15 -19.09 -23.91 -5.45
C ASP A 15 -17.83 -23.03 -5.32
N GLU A 16 -17.78 -22.18 -4.28
CA GLU A 16 -16.52 -21.66 -3.78
C GLU A 16 -15.72 -22.83 -3.18
N PRO A 17 -14.47 -23.09 -3.63
CA PRO A 17 -13.66 -24.13 -3.02
C PRO A 17 -13.35 -23.72 -1.58
N ALA A 18 -13.71 -24.58 -0.62
CA ALA A 18 -13.31 -24.44 0.77
C ALA A 18 -11.78 -24.35 0.86
N PRO A 19 -11.21 -23.47 1.71
CA PRO A 19 -9.77 -23.34 1.84
C PRO A 19 -9.15 -24.65 2.32
N GLU A 20 -8.14 -25.15 1.61
CA GLU A 20 -7.35 -26.30 2.02
C GLU A 20 -6.74 -26.03 3.42
N ALA A 21 -7.03 -26.92 4.37
CA ALA A 21 -6.51 -26.83 5.72
C ALA A 21 -4.96 -26.87 5.71
N GLY A 22 -4.34 -25.71 5.93
CA GLY A 22 -2.88 -25.56 6.01
C GLY A 22 -2.25 -24.65 4.94
N ALA A 23 -3.01 -24.14 3.97
CA ALA A 23 -2.51 -23.14 3.03
C ALA A 23 -2.42 -21.75 3.72
N VAL A 24 -1.28 -21.07 3.58
CA VAL A 24 -1.12 -19.68 4.06
C VAL A 24 -2.10 -18.78 3.28
N PRO A 25 -2.92 -17.95 3.96
CA PRO A 25 -3.83 -17.04 3.28
C PRO A 25 -3.10 -16.15 2.27
N ALA A 26 -3.63 -16.03 1.05
CA ALA A 26 -3.11 -15.14 0.01
C ALA A 26 -3.52 -13.67 0.28
N ILE A 27 -3.00 -13.11 1.38
CA ILE A 27 -3.25 -11.73 1.81
C ILE A 27 -1.95 -10.93 1.70
N SER A 28 -1.99 -9.85 0.93
CA SER A 28 -0.89 -8.88 0.85
C SER A 28 -1.09 -7.75 1.86
N PHE A 29 0.00 -7.35 2.51
CA PHE A 29 0.04 -6.23 3.46
C PHE A 29 0.96 -5.13 2.96
N GLY A 30 0.71 -3.90 3.44
CA GLY A 30 1.47 -2.71 3.10
C GLY A 30 1.18 -2.13 1.73
N ARG A 31 1.72 -0.93 1.52
CA ARG A 31 1.64 -0.20 0.25
C ARG A 31 2.49 -0.87 -0.81
N TYR A 32 2.06 -0.75 -2.08
CA TYR A 32 2.82 -1.27 -3.21
C TYR A 32 4.15 -0.53 -3.40
N SER A 33 5.20 -1.30 -3.71
CA SER A 33 6.55 -0.81 -3.98
C SER A 33 7.07 -1.41 -5.28
N ASP A 34 7.34 -0.55 -6.27
CA ASP A 34 7.94 -0.92 -7.56
C ASP A 34 9.47 -0.97 -7.51
N ASN A 35 10.09 -0.73 -6.34
CA ASN A 35 11.53 -0.82 -6.09
C ASN A 35 12.10 -2.27 -6.14
N ASN A 36 11.23 -3.24 -6.46
CA ASN A 36 11.49 -4.67 -6.26
C ASN A 36 11.67 -5.46 -7.53
N LYS A 37 11.86 -4.78 -8.66
CA LYS A 37 12.08 -5.42 -9.95
C LYS A 37 13.25 -6.42 -9.85
N PRO A 38 13.03 -7.69 -10.23
CA PRO A 38 14.10 -8.68 -10.40
C PRO A 38 15.12 -8.20 -11.43
N LEU A 39 16.34 -8.77 -11.41
CA LEU A 39 17.40 -8.43 -12.36
C LEU A 39 16.93 -8.54 -13.82
N VAL A 40 16.17 -9.60 -14.15
CA VAL A 40 15.58 -9.81 -15.48
C VAL A 40 14.68 -8.64 -15.92
N LYS A 41 13.93 -8.03 -15.01
CA LYS A 41 13.11 -6.86 -15.34
C LYS A 41 13.99 -5.63 -15.58
N VAL A 42 15.04 -5.42 -14.78
CA VAL A 42 16.01 -4.35 -15.02
C VAL A 42 16.67 -4.47 -16.40
N GLU A 43 16.97 -5.70 -16.84
CA GLU A 43 17.45 -5.96 -18.21
C GLU A 43 16.43 -5.57 -19.28
N ARG A 44 15.13 -5.87 -19.08
CA ARG A 44 14.06 -5.42 -19.99
C ARG A 44 13.96 -3.91 -20.11
N TRP A 45 14.19 -3.17 -19.02
CA TRP A 45 14.29 -1.71 -19.09
C TRP A 45 15.44 -1.24 -19.97
N ASN A 46 16.64 -1.83 -19.77
CA ASN A 46 17.82 -1.50 -20.58
C ASN A 46 17.62 -1.85 -22.06
N GLU A 47 16.98 -2.98 -22.34
CA GLU A 47 16.59 -3.40 -23.69
C GLU A 47 15.62 -2.39 -24.32
N ALA A 48 14.58 -1.96 -23.59
CA ALA A 48 13.64 -0.96 -24.08
C ALA A 48 14.35 0.35 -24.48
N GLU A 49 15.28 0.84 -23.65
CA GLU A 49 16.06 2.05 -23.93
C GLU A 49 17.01 1.87 -25.14
N ALA A 50 17.62 0.69 -25.31
CA ALA A 50 18.47 0.39 -26.46
C ALA A 50 17.65 0.32 -27.76
N LEU A 51 16.53 -0.38 -27.76
CA LEU A 51 15.62 -0.50 -28.91
C LEU A 51 15.08 0.87 -29.35
N PHE A 52 14.75 1.74 -28.40
CA PHE A 52 14.30 3.09 -28.72
C PHE A 52 15.39 3.90 -29.44
N LYS A 53 16.65 3.82 -28.97
CA LYS A 53 17.79 4.49 -29.62
C LYS A 53 18.06 3.96 -31.03
N GLU A 54 17.77 2.69 -31.27
CA GLU A 54 17.82 2.05 -32.60
C GLU A 54 16.61 2.38 -33.49
N LYS A 55 15.65 3.20 -33.01
CA LYS A 55 14.38 3.52 -33.68
C LYS A 55 13.43 2.33 -33.87
N LYS A 56 13.63 1.25 -33.12
CA LYS A 56 12.73 0.09 -33.01
C LYS A 56 11.68 0.35 -31.93
N VAL A 57 10.78 1.30 -32.22
CA VAL A 57 9.89 1.90 -31.21
C VAL A 57 8.88 0.88 -30.67
N TYR A 58 8.33 0.00 -31.50
CA TYR A 58 7.30 -0.94 -31.05
C TYR A 58 7.88 -2.08 -30.21
N GLU A 59 9.06 -2.57 -30.55
CA GLU A 59 9.81 -3.54 -29.74
C GLU A 59 10.24 -2.91 -28.42
N SER A 60 10.62 -1.63 -28.44
CA SER A 60 10.89 -0.86 -27.22
C SER A 60 9.66 -0.78 -26.31
N ILE A 61 8.47 -0.51 -26.87
CA ILE A 61 7.20 -0.48 -26.12
C ILE A 61 6.87 -1.86 -25.52
N GLN A 62 7.09 -2.95 -26.26
CA GLN A 62 6.89 -4.31 -25.75
C GLN A 62 7.82 -4.60 -24.56
N ALA A 63 9.12 -4.33 -24.70
CA ALA A 63 10.09 -4.50 -23.62
C ALA A 63 9.76 -3.61 -22.40
N PHE A 64 9.24 -2.41 -22.63
CA PHE A 64 8.78 -1.50 -21.58
C PHE A 64 7.57 -2.05 -20.80
N PHE A 65 6.55 -2.58 -21.47
CA PHE A 65 5.42 -3.20 -20.76
C PHE A 65 5.83 -4.48 -20.03
N ASP A 66 6.76 -5.25 -20.59
CA ASP A 66 7.37 -6.40 -19.91
C ASP A 66 8.12 -5.99 -18.64
N TYR A 67 8.79 -4.83 -18.63
CA TYR A 67 9.39 -4.26 -17.41
C TYR A 67 8.33 -3.89 -16.36
N LEU A 68 7.25 -3.22 -16.77
CA LEU A 68 6.19 -2.78 -15.85
C LEU A 68 5.43 -3.95 -15.24
N ARG A 69 5.20 -5.02 -16.02
CA ARG A 69 4.42 -6.19 -15.60
C ARG A 69 5.02 -6.88 -14.38
N ASP A 70 4.18 -7.06 -13.38
CA ASP A 70 4.37 -7.94 -12.23
C ASP A 70 3.45 -9.15 -12.42
N GLU A 71 4.04 -10.33 -12.63
CA GLU A 71 3.29 -11.55 -12.91
C GLU A 71 2.48 -12.02 -11.70
N GLY A 72 2.96 -11.75 -10.48
CA GLY A 72 2.26 -12.12 -9.25
C GLY A 72 1.07 -11.22 -8.98
N ALA A 73 1.15 -9.94 -9.37
CA ALA A 73 0.06 -8.98 -9.20
C ALA A 73 -0.93 -8.94 -10.37
N ASP A 74 -0.56 -9.47 -11.55
CA ASP A 74 -1.33 -9.36 -12.79
C ASP A 74 -1.80 -7.91 -13.03
N ASN A 75 -0.86 -6.98 -12.90
CA ASN A 75 -1.12 -5.55 -12.87
C ASN A 75 -1.14 -4.91 -14.28
N VAL A 76 -0.50 -5.54 -15.26
CA VAL A 76 -0.36 -5.05 -16.64
C VAL A 76 -0.83 -6.12 -17.62
N GLN A 77 -1.78 -5.75 -18.46
CA GLN A 77 -2.20 -6.52 -19.63
C GLN A 77 -1.83 -5.74 -20.88
N HIS A 78 -0.97 -6.30 -21.73
CA HIS A 78 -0.57 -5.71 -22.99
C HIS A 78 -0.90 -6.67 -24.13
N THR A 79 -1.61 -6.19 -25.14
CA THR A 79 -2.04 -6.95 -26.31
C THR A 79 -1.52 -6.27 -27.57
N PRO A 80 -0.38 -6.72 -28.11
CA PRO A 80 0.13 -6.26 -29.39
C PRO A 80 -0.84 -6.57 -30.53
N GLY A 81 -0.93 -5.68 -31.50
CA GLY A 81 -1.63 -5.90 -32.76
C GLY A 81 -0.94 -6.93 -33.64
N ALA A 82 -1.68 -7.53 -34.57
CA ALA A 82 -1.15 -8.59 -35.45
C ALA A 82 -0.02 -8.09 -36.37
N ASP A 83 0.03 -6.79 -36.63
CA ASP A 83 1.07 -6.12 -37.43
C ASP A 83 2.33 -5.77 -36.63
N GLY A 84 2.27 -5.86 -35.29
CA GLY A 84 3.35 -5.48 -34.39
C GLY A 84 3.56 -3.97 -34.24
N SER A 85 2.88 -3.13 -35.02
CA SER A 85 2.99 -1.66 -34.99
C SER A 85 1.81 -0.97 -34.30
N SER A 86 0.87 -1.75 -33.80
CA SER A 86 -0.23 -1.28 -32.96
C SER A 86 -0.37 -2.13 -31.71
N GLY A 87 -1.19 -1.69 -30.77
CA GLY A 87 -1.52 -2.49 -29.59
C GLY A 87 -2.42 -1.76 -28.62
N SER A 88 -2.95 -2.50 -27.65
CA SER A 88 -3.74 -1.97 -26.54
C SER A 88 -3.19 -2.48 -25.22
N PHE A 89 -3.43 -1.73 -24.15
CA PHE A 89 -2.98 -2.11 -22.82
C PHE A 89 -3.93 -1.64 -21.72
N VAL A 90 -3.87 -2.34 -20.60
CA VAL A 90 -4.54 -1.99 -19.35
C VAL A 90 -3.55 -2.07 -18.21
N LEU A 91 -3.47 -1.02 -17.39
CA LEU A 91 -2.69 -0.99 -16.15
C LEU A 91 -3.64 -0.84 -14.96
N SER A 92 -3.38 -1.59 -13.90
CA SER A 92 -4.11 -1.44 -12.64
C SER A 92 -3.35 -0.52 -11.69
N GLN A 93 -4.06 0.43 -11.09
CA GLN A 93 -3.54 1.30 -10.04
C GLN A 93 -4.65 1.60 -9.03
N GLY A 94 -4.56 0.97 -7.85
CA GLY A 94 -5.53 1.17 -6.78
C GLY A 94 -6.94 0.83 -7.25
N SER A 95 -7.83 1.80 -7.16
CA SER A 95 -9.23 1.72 -7.61
C SER A 95 -9.41 1.98 -9.10
N LYS A 96 -8.35 2.22 -9.88
CA LYS A 96 -8.43 2.62 -11.30
C LYS A 96 -7.75 1.67 -12.28
N LEU A 97 -8.29 1.69 -13.50
CA LEU A 97 -7.69 1.08 -14.68
C LEU A 97 -7.28 2.16 -15.68
N VAL A 98 -5.98 2.22 -15.97
CA VAL A 98 -5.45 2.99 -17.10
C VAL A 98 -5.65 2.16 -18.36
N ARG A 99 -6.41 2.69 -19.31
CA ARG A 99 -6.64 2.04 -20.60
C ARG A 99 -5.96 2.84 -21.69
N GLY A 100 -5.22 2.17 -22.56
CA GLY A 100 -4.53 2.86 -23.63
C GLY A 100 -4.33 2.02 -24.88
N PHE A 101 -3.88 2.70 -25.92
CA PHE A 101 -3.55 2.09 -27.20
C PHE A 101 -2.38 2.85 -27.84
N TYR A 102 -1.74 2.21 -28.81
CA TYR A 102 -0.76 2.86 -29.65
C TYR A 102 -0.86 2.37 -31.09
N ASN A 103 -0.40 3.19 -32.02
CA ASN A 103 -0.31 2.91 -33.45
C ASN A 103 0.84 3.71 -34.09
N ASP A 104 0.89 3.75 -35.42
CA ASP A 104 1.91 4.45 -36.21
C ASP A 104 2.00 5.97 -36.02
N ARG A 105 1.10 6.56 -35.23
CA ARG A 105 1.06 8.00 -34.99
C ARG A 105 1.18 8.34 -33.52
N ILE A 106 0.38 7.69 -32.69
CA ILE A 106 0.16 8.12 -31.31
C ILE A 106 0.25 6.96 -30.34
N PHE A 107 0.69 7.27 -29.13
CA PHE A 107 0.48 6.50 -27.92
C PHE A 107 -0.49 7.29 -27.05
N GLU A 108 -1.59 6.69 -26.60
CA GLU A 108 -2.61 7.35 -25.78
C GLU A 108 -3.00 6.46 -24.61
N ALA A 109 -3.23 7.08 -23.45
CA ALA A 109 -3.74 6.43 -22.25
C ALA A 109 -4.75 7.34 -21.55
N GLN A 110 -5.81 6.75 -21.01
CA GLN A 110 -6.86 7.48 -20.31
C GLN A 110 -7.36 6.75 -19.06
N VAL A 111 -7.86 7.54 -18.10
CA VAL A 111 -8.54 7.06 -16.91
C VAL A 111 -9.82 7.89 -16.68
N PRO A 112 -11.02 7.27 -16.70
CA PRO A 112 -12.24 7.91 -16.22
C PRO A 112 -12.16 8.15 -14.71
N LEU A 113 -12.54 9.35 -14.27
CA LEU A 113 -12.53 9.74 -12.85
C LEU A 113 -13.93 9.75 -12.24
N ALA A 114 -14.84 10.46 -12.89
CA ALA A 114 -16.21 10.64 -12.43
C ALA A 114 -17.13 11.02 -13.58
N ALA A 115 -18.41 10.68 -13.48
CA ALA A 115 -19.44 11.24 -14.33
C ALA A 115 -19.87 12.60 -13.76
N MET A 116 -20.13 13.56 -14.64
CA MET A 116 -20.66 14.89 -14.35
C MET A 116 -21.96 15.08 -15.16
N PRO A 117 -23.09 14.49 -14.71
CA PRO A 117 -24.34 14.52 -15.46
C PRO A 117 -24.89 15.94 -15.67
N GLN A 118 -24.50 16.86 -14.79
CA GLN A 118 -24.86 18.28 -14.86
C GLN A 118 -23.58 19.11 -14.88
N PRO A 119 -23.42 20.04 -15.85
CA PRO A 119 -22.25 20.90 -15.92
C PRO A 119 -22.02 21.69 -14.62
N SER A 120 -20.76 21.69 -14.14
CA SER A 120 -20.39 22.35 -12.90
C SER A 120 -19.18 23.26 -13.10
N VAL A 121 -19.39 24.58 -13.04
CA VAL A 121 -18.32 25.57 -13.17
C VAL A 121 -17.26 25.43 -12.05
N PRO A 122 -17.61 25.21 -10.77
CA PRO A 122 -16.62 24.98 -9.72
C PRO A 122 -15.70 23.80 -10.00
N VAL A 123 -16.27 22.69 -10.50
CA VAL A 123 -15.50 21.49 -10.90
C VAL A 123 -14.54 21.84 -12.02
N MET A 124 -15.02 22.47 -13.10
CA MET A 124 -14.17 22.82 -14.24
C MET A 124 -13.02 23.77 -13.86
N ARG A 125 -13.28 24.74 -12.96
CA ARG A 125 -12.23 25.63 -12.44
C ARG A 125 -11.16 24.84 -11.67
N ARG A 126 -11.57 23.93 -10.78
CA ARG A 126 -10.66 23.08 -10.02
C ARG A 126 -9.76 22.23 -10.92
N LEU A 127 -10.33 21.61 -11.97
CA LEU A 127 -9.56 20.80 -12.92
C LEU A 127 -8.57 21.64 -13.73
N LEU A 128 -8.97 22.85 -14.15
CA LEU A 128 -8.07 23.77 -14.84
C LEU A 128 -6.90 24.20 -13.95
N GLU A 129 -7.14 24.51 -12.67
CA GLU A 129 -6.09 24.81 -11.70
C GLU A 129 -5.12 23.63 -11.53
N MET A 130 -5.65 22.41 -11.41
CA MET A 130 -4.84 21.20 -11.25
C MET A 130 -3.98 20.91 -12.49
N ASN A 131 -4.47 21.18 -13.70
CA ASN A 131 -3.70 21.03 -14.94
C ASN A 131 -2.39 21.83 -14.95
N PHE A 132 -2.30 22.97 -14.25
CA PHE A 132 -1.06 23.74 -14.15
C PHE A 132 0.03 23.06 -13.31
N THR A 133 -0.31 22.00 -12.59
CA THR A 133 0.62 21.26 -11.72
C THR A 133 1.08 19.92 -12.30
N LEU A 134 0.53 19.53 -13.45
CA LEU A 134 0.83 18.27 -14.13
C LEU A 134 1.91 18.47 -15.20
N TYR A 135 2.79 17.49 -15.37
CA TYR A 135 3.89 17.55 -16.33
C TYR A 135 3.61 16.80 -17.63
N TYR A 136 2.93 15.66 -17.54
CA TYR A 136 2.71 14.74 -18.66
C TYR A 136 1.23 14.57 -18.99
N THR A 137 0.36 14.79 -18.02
CA THR A 137 -1.07 14.45 -18.11
C THR A 137 -1.96 15.68 -18.05
N ARG A 138 -3.23 15.49 -18.37
CA ARG A 138 -4.26 16.53 -18.25
C ARG A 138 -5.62 15.96 -17.88
N TYR A 139 -6.37 16.71 -17.09
CA TYR A 139 -7.81 16.56 -16.95
C TYR A 139 -8.50 17.05 -18.21
N ALA A 140 -9.50 16.30 -18.67
CA ALA A 140 -10.42 16.70 -19.72
C ALA A 140 -11.86 16.26 -19.40
N LEU A 141 -12.80 16.89 -20.10
CA LEU A 141 -14.20 16.48 -20.14
C LEU A 141 -14.44 15.80 -21.48
N GLN A 142 -14.82 14.53 -21.45
CA GLN A 142 -15.25 13.77 -22.60
C GLN A 142 -16.74 13.46 -22.43
N GLU A 143 -17.57 14.12 -23.24
CA GLU A 143 -19.03 14.08 -23.10
C GLU A 143 -19.46 14.52 -21.70
N ASP A 144 -20.00 13.60 -20.89
CA ASP A 144 -20.42 13.81 -19.51
C ASP A 144 -19.43 13.20 -18.49
N ARG A 145 -18.22 12.80 -18.92
CA ARG A 145 -17.22 12.15 -18.05
C ARG A 145 -15.95 12.96 -17.92
N LEU A 146 -15.52 13.11 -16.68
CA LEU A 146 -14.20 13.63 -16.36
C LEU A 146 -13.18 12.52 -16.54
N CYS A 147 -12.14 12.80 -17.31
CA CYS A 147 -11.06 11.86 -17.59
C CYS A 147 -9.71 12.53 -17.33
N MET A 148 -8.69 11.72 -17.01
CA MET A 148 -7.30 12.12 -17.20
C MET A 148 -6.73 11.43 -18.43
N LEU A 149 -5.88 12.14 -19.17
CA LEU A 149 -5.26 11.65 -20.39
C LEU A 149 -3.76 11.88 -20.38
N PHE A 150 -3.06 10.94 -21.01
CA PHE A 150 -1.67 11.04 -21.42
C PHE A 150 -1.59 10.68 -22.90
N ASP A 151 -0.87 11.46 -23.69
CA ASP A 151 -0.54 11.09 -25.06
C ASP A 151 0.86 11.54 -25.46
N SER A 152 1.37 10.89 -26.50
CA SER A 152 2.65 11.19 -27.11
C SER A 152 2.63 10.78 -28.58
N ASP A 153 3.30 11.56 -29.44
CA ASP A 153 3.70 11.07 -30.74
C ASP A 153 4.53 9.79 -30.57
N ILE A 154 4.25 8.77 -31.37
CA ILE A 154 4.89 7.45 -31.26
C ILE A 154 6.41 7.57 -31.41
N ALA A 155 6.88 8.45 -32.29
CA ALA A 155 8.30 8.70 -32.54
C ALA A 155 9.06 9.26 -31.32
N THR A 156 8.35 9.80 -30.33
CA THR A 156 8.94 10.38 -29.11
C THR A 156 8.56 9.64 -27.83
N ALA A 157 7.89 8.49 -27.96
CA ALA A 157 7.43 7.65 -26.85
C ALA A 157 8.59 6.83 -26.25
N SER A 158 9.59 7.51 -25.70
CA SER A 158 10.73 6.83 -25.04
C SER A 158 10.28 6.11 -23.76
N PRO A 159 10.95 5.02 -23.35
CA PRO A 159 10.59 4.29 -22.12
C PRO A 159 10.52 5.19 -20.89
N SER A 160 11.48 6.10 -20.74
CA SER A 160 11.47 7.12 -19.69
C SER A 160 10.23 8.03 -19.73
N LYS A 161 9.84 8.54 -20.91
CA LYS A 161 8.65 9.39 -21.06
C LYS A 161 7.38 8.61 -20.74
N LEU A 162 7.27 7.37 -21.24
CA LEU A 162 6.14 6.48 -20.97
C LEU A 162 6.02 6.15 -19.49
N TYR A 163 7.13 5.84 -18.82
CA TYR A 163 7.16 5.55 -17.38
C TYR A 163 6.59 6.73 -16.57
N TYR A 164 7.14 7.93 -16.74
CA TYR A 164 6.71 9.08 -15.96
C TYR A 164 5.30 9.55 -16.33
N GLY A 165 4.93 9.49 -17.62
CA GLY A 165 3.58 9.84 -18.08
C GLY A 165 2.50 8.91 -17.54
N LEU A 166 2.72 7.60 -17.64
CA LEU A 166 1.79 6.60 -17.10
C LEU A 166 1.78 6.60 -15.57
N LYS A 167 2.92 6.82 -14.92
CA LYS A 167 2.99 6.95 -13.46
C LYS A 167 2.20 8.16 -12.96
N GLU A 168 2.40 9.32 -13.58
CA GLU A 168 1.61 10.52 -13.24
C GLU A 168 0.12 10.27 -13.48
N LEU A 169 -0.25 9.69 -14.63
CA LEU A 169 -1.65 9.40 -14.96
C LEU A 169 -2.30 8.49 -13.92
N ALA A 170 -1.67 7.35 -13.65
CA ALA A 170 -2.20 6.32 -12.78
C ALA A 170 -2.33 6.82 -11.34
N THR A 171 -1.25 7.36 -10.76
CA THR A 171 -1.21 7.76 -9.34
C THR A 171 -2.04 9.00 -9.05
N LYS A 172 -2.17 9.93 -10.01
CA LYS A 172 -3.04 11.10 -9.85
C LYS A 172 -4.51 10.73 -10.03
N ALA A 173 -4.83 9.86 -10.98
CA ALA A 173 -6.22 9.46 -11.21
C ALA A 173 -6.80 8.69 -10.00
N ASP A 174 -6.05 7.74 -9.46
CA ASP A 174 -6.40 6.94 -8.28
C ASP A 174 -6.53 7.77 -7.00
N LYS A 175 -5.83 8.90 -6.89
CA LYS A 175 -5.99 9.81 -5.74
C LYS A 175 -7.17 10.76 -5.89
N GLN A 176 -7.50 11.14 -7.13
CA GLN A 176 -8.36 12.30 -7.40
C GLN A 176 -9.81 11.92 -7.65
N ASP A 177 -10.10 10.70 -8.07
CA ASP A 177 -11.47 10.22 -8.19
C ASP A 177 -12.23 10.31 -6.85
N ASP A 178 -11.61 9.84 -5.76
CA ASP A 178 -12.21 9.85 -4.43
C ASP A 178 -12.35 11.28 -3.90
N LEU A 179 -11.31 12.11 -4.07
CA LEU A 179 -11.33 13.51 -3.64
C LEU A 179 -12.38 14.33 -4.40
N LEU A 180 -12.48 14.16 -5.71
CA LEU A 180 -13.44 14.90 -6.53
C LEU A 180 -14.88 14.52 -6.18
N VAL A 181 -15.18 13.21 -6.05
CA VAL A 181 -16.54 12.75 -5.69
C VAL A 181 -16.90 13.14 -4.26
N GLN A 182 -15.91 13.22 -3.35
CA GLN A 182 -16.13 13.70 -1.99
C GLN A 182 -16.41 15.22 -1.94
N ASP A 183 -15.65 16.02 -2.69
CA ASP A 183 -15.72 17.48 -2.64
C ASP A 183 -16.91 18.03 -3.45
N PHE A 184 -17.38 17.29 -4.46
CA PHE A 184 -18.42 17.75 -5.37
C PHE A 184 -19.57 16.75 -5.49
N THR A 185 -20.71 17.10 -4.88
CA THR A 185 -21.96 16.31 -4.97
C THR A 185 -22.53 16.20 -6.39
N ALA A 186 -22.04 17.00 -7.33
CA ALA A 186 -22.42 16.94 -8.75
C ALA A 186 -21.74 15.78 -9.51
N LEU A 187 -20.75 15.13 -8.89
CA LEU A 187 -19.98 14.05 -9.48
C LEU A 187 -20.47 12.69 -8.97
N LEU A 188 -20.50 11.72 -9.87
CA LEU A 188 -20.83 10.33 -9.57
C LEU A 188 -19.61 9.44 -9.81
N PRO A 189 -19.34 8.45 -8.95
CA PRO A 189 -18.25 7.52 -9.15
C PRO A 189 -18.49 6.67 -10.42
N VAL A 190 -17.41 6.31 -11.11
CA VAL A 190 -17.41 5.48 -12.32
C VAL A 190 -16.34 4.41 -12.22
N ASP A 191 -16.48 3.35 -13.02
CA ASP A 191 -15.50 2.26 -13.18
C ASP A 191 -15.07 1.64 -11.83
N MET A 192 -16.02 1.17 -11.03
CA MET A 192 -15.73 0.48 -9.75
C MET A 192 -15.79 -1.05 -9.86
N GLU A 193 -16.07 -1.58 -11.05
CA GLU A 193 -16.39 -3.01 -11.28
C GLU A 193 -15.17 -3.94 -11.21
N HIS A 194 -13.96 -3.42 -11.43
CA HIS A 194 -12.72 -4.22 -11.43
C HIS A 194 -12.11 -4.41 -10.04
N VAL A 195 -12.66 -3.75 -9.03
CA VAL A 195 -12.19 -3.83 -7.64
C VAL A 195 -12.51 -5.22 -7.08
N GLN A 196 -11.49 -5.95 -6.64
CA GLN A 196 -11.67 -7.30 -6.10
C GLN A 196 -12.16 -7.22 -4.65
N THR A 197 -13.42 -7.59 -4.44
CA THR A 197 -13.97 -7.67 -3.09
C THR A 197 -13.24 -8.73 -2.26
N ILE A 198 -12.97 -8.43 -1.00
CA ILE A 198 -12.52 -9.46 -0.04
C ILE A 198 -13.73 -10.12 0.63
N PRO A 199 -13.61 -11.39 1.09
CA PRO A 199 -14.69 -12.06 1.81
C PRO A 199 -15.16 -11.26 3.03
N ASP A 200 -16.46 -11.27 3.33
CA ASP A 200 -16.99 -10.52 4.47
C ASP A 200 -16.40 -10.98 5.80
N ALA A 201 -16.04 -12.26 5.93
CA ALA A 201 -15.31 -12.76 7.10
C ALA A 201 -13.97 -12.03 7.31
N GLU A 202 -13.23 -11.76 6.23
CA GLU A 202 -11.99 -10.97 6.29
C GLU A 202 -12.27 -9.51 6.69
N LYS A 203 -13.34 -8.90 6.15
CA LYS A 203 -13.74 -7.53 6.52
C LYS A 203 -14.11 -7.41 8.00
N GLU A 204 -14.85 -8.38 8.53
CA GLU A 204 -15.23 -8.41 9.95
C GLU A 204 -14.00 -8.53 10.85
N ILE A 205 -13.02 -9.36 10.50
CA ILE A 205 -11.75 -9.47 11.23
C ILE A 205 -11.03 -8.11 11.20
N LYS A 206 -10.84 -7.53 10.00
CA LYS A 206 -10.18 -6.23 9.84
C LYS A 206 -10.88 -5.12 10.64
N TYR A 207 -12.21 -5.07 10.61
CA TYR A 207 -13.00 -4.08 11.36
C TYR A 207 -12.90 -4.29 12.87
N THR A 208 -12.96 -5.53 13.34
CA THR A 208 -12.85 -5.84 14.78
C THR A 208 -11.49 -5.41 15.32
N HIS A 209 -10.41 -5.72 14.60
CA HIS A 209 -9.06 -5.31 14.99
C HIS A 209 -8.83 -3.81 14.85
N LEU A 210 -9.40 -3.15 13.83
CA LEU A 210 -9.41 -1.69 13.71
C LEU A 210 -9.96 -1.02 14.97
N GLN A 211 -11.17 -1.43 15.37
CA GLN A 211 -11.85 -0.90 16.55
C GLN A 211 -11.07 -1.21 17.84
N GLY A 212 -10.55 -2.43 17.95
CA GLY A 212 -9.73 -2.86 19.09
C GLY A 212 -8.46 -2.04 19.25
N TRP A 213 -7.69 -1.82 18.18
CA TRP A 213 -6.42 -1.08 18.23
C TRP A 213 -6.63 0.41 18.51
N ILE A 214 -7.67 1.03 17.93
CA ILE A 214 -8.01 2.42 18.25
C ILE A 214 -8.35 2.53 19.72
N LYS A 215 -9.25 1.68 20.22
CA LYS A 215 -9.65 1.68 21.63
C LYS A 215 -8.46 1.49 22.58
N GLU A 216 -7.65 0.45 22.36
CA GLU A 216 -6.45 0.15 23.18
C GLU A 216 -5.49 1.34 23.25
N THR A 217 -5.27 2.01 22.12
CA THR A 217 -4.33 3.14 22.04
C THR A 217 -4.89 4.36 22.76
N LEU A 218 -6.18 4.68 22.60
CA LEU A 218 -6.81 5.81 23.27
C LEU A 218 -6.85 5.60 24.80
N GLU A 219 -7.24 4.40 25.25
CA GLU A 219 -7.23 4.05 26.68
C GLU A 219 -5.81 4.15 27.27
N LEU A 220 -4.77 3.73 26.52
CA LEU A 220 -3.38 3.85 26.98
C LEU A 220 -2.94 5.31 27.12
N ILE A 221 -3.31 6.17 26.18
CA ILE A 221 -2.98 7.61 26.21
C ILE A 221 -3.61 8.31 27.42
N GLU A 222 -4.83 7.92 27.81
CA GLU A 222 -5.51 8.46 29.00
C GLU A 222 -4.79 8.13 30.32
N THR A 223 -3.91 7.12 30.34
CA THR A 223 -3.15 6.74 31.55
C THR A 223 -1.94 7.64 31.83
N VAL A 224 -1.58 8.53 30.91
CA VAL A 224 -0.39 9.38 31.00
C VAL A 224 -0.74 10.87 30.94
N ASP A 225 0.13 11.69 31.54
CA ASP A 225 0.00 13.15 31.55
C ASP A 225 0.29 13.72 30.14
N ALA A 226 -0.71 14.33 29.51
CA ALA A 226 -0.64 14.75 28.11
C ALA A 226 0.48 15.75 27.82
N ASP A 227 0.79 16.64 28.77
CA ASP A 227 1.84 17.65 28.61
C ASP A 227 3.23 17.00 28.73
N LYS A 228 3.43 16.19 29.78
CA LYS A 228 4.72 15.53 30.04
C LYS A 228 5.06 14.45 29.02
N TYR A 229 4.05 13.77 28.49
CA TYR A 229 4.23 12.61 27.59
C TYR A 229 3.82 12.90 26.15
N SER A 230 3.67 14.18 25.77
CA SER A 230 3.25 14.62 24.43
C SER A 230 4.00 13.94 23.28
N GLY A 231 5.32 13.79 23.37
CA GLY A 231 6.11 13.07 22.35
C GLY A 231 5.81 11.57 22.28
N GLY A 232 5.58 10.92 23.43
CA GLY A 232 5.21 9.50 23.50
C GLY A 232 3.82 9.24 22.94
N ILE A 233 2.87 10.13 23.25
CA ILE A 233 1.51 10.09 22.71
C ILE A 233 1.54 10.23 21.19
N ALA A 234 2.34 11.15 20.65
CA ALA A 234 2.51 11.30 19.21
C ALA A 234 3.01 9.99 18.56
N TYR A 235 4.00 9.33 19.16
CA TYR A 235 4.48 8.03 18.66
C TYR A 235 3.41 6.96 18.67
N LEU A 236 2.60 6.88 19.73
CA LEU A 236 1.50 5.92 19.82
C LEU A 236 0.46 6.13 18.71
N LEU A 237 0.05 7.38 18.50
CA LEU A 237 -0.95 7.75 17.50
C LEU A 237 -0.44 7.51 16.06
N LEU A 238 0.82 7.87 15.78
CA LEU A 238 1.43 7.64 14.47
C LEU A 238 1.66 6.14 14.20
N ALA A 239 2.17 5.38 15.18
CA ALA A 239 2.34 3.95 15.04
C ALA A 239 0.99 3.24 14.79
N LEU A 240 -0.09 3.69 15.46
CA LEU A 240 -1.44 3.20 15.20
C LEU A 240 -1.87 3.47 13.75
N ALA A 241 -1.70 4.69 13.24
CA ALA A 241 -2.05 5.03 11.86
C ALA A 241 -1.29 4.14 10.85
N TYR A 242 0.02 3.98 11.03
CA TYR A 242 0.85 3.16 10.14
C TYR A 242 0.54 1.66 10.23
N ARG A 243 0.17 1.16 11.41
CA ARG A 243 -0.30 -0.21 11.58
C ARG A 243 -1.57 -0.47 10.81
N ILE A 244 -2.54 0.44 10.94
CA ILE A 244 -3.82 0.32 10.24
C ILE A 244 -3.59 0.36 8.73
N ASP A 245 -2.80 1.32 8.24
CA ASP A 245 -2.40 1.42 6.82
C ASP A 245 -1.76 0.12 6.32
N PHE A 246 -0.80 -0.43 7.08
CA PHE A 246 -0.08 -1.63 6.68
C PHE A 246 -0.93 -2.91 6.73
N LEU A 247 -1.64 -3.16 7.84
CA LEU A 247 -2.35 -4.43 8.05
C LEU A 247 -3.74 -4.46 7.41
N LEU A 248 -4.45 -3.33 7.39
CA LEU A 248 -5.78 -3.30 6.80
C LEU A 248 -5.75 -2.99 5.31
N VAL A 249 -4.71 -2.31 4.83
CA VAL A 249 -4.57 -1.83 3.45
C VAL A 249 -5.85 -1.12 3.01
N PRO A 250 -6.26 -0.06 3.73
CA PRO A 250 -7.50 0.63 3.45
C PRO A 250 -7.40 1.41 2.15
N GLU A 251 -8.55 1.63 1.51
CA GLU A 251 -8.65 2.36 0.24
C GLU A 251 -9.60 3.56 0.37
N GLY A 252 -9.58 4.44 -0.62
CA GLY A 252 -10.45 5.60 -0.74
C GLY A 252 -10.69 6.40 0.55
N LYS A 253 -11.94 6.62 0.95
CA LYS A 253 -12.26 7.50 2.09
C LYS A 253 -11.69 7.00 3.43
N LEU A 254 -11.51 5.69 3.60
CA LEU A 254 -10.90 5.14 4.80
C LEU A 254 -9.41 5.50 4.83
N LEU A 255 -8.71 5.29 3.71
CA LEU A 255 -7.31 5.69 3.55
C LEU A 255 -7.12 7.20 3.77
N LEU A 256 -7.93 8.03 3.09
CA LEU A 256 -7.86 9.50 3.22
C LEU A 256 -8.05 9.97 4.67
N SER A 257 -8.87 9.27 5.45
CA SER A 257 -9.08 9.60 6.86
C SER A 257 -7.84 9.30 7.70
N LEU A 258 -7.11 8.22 7.39
CA LEU A 258 -5.83 7.92 8.03
C LEU A 258 -4.71 8.86 7.58
N GLU A 259 -4.65 9.21 6.29
CA GLU A 259 -3.68 10.19 5.79
C GLU A 259 -3.86 11.53 6.50
N LYS A 260 -5.12 11.97 6.70
CA LYS A 260 -5.43 13.20 7.44
C LYS A 260 -4.89 13.19 8.87
N ILE A 261 -4.95 12.05 9.57
CA ILE A 261 -4.39 11.90 10.92
C ILE A 261 -2.88 12.12 10.90
N VAL A 262 -2.19 11.51 9.95
CA VAL A 262 -0.73 11.67 9.79
C VAL A 262 -0.39 13.13 9.44
N ASP A 263 -1.14 13.73 8.52
CA ASP A 263 -0.95 15.12 8.07
C ASP A 263 -1.11 16.14 9.19
N ILE A 264 -1.99 15.90 10.18
CA ILE A 264 -2.15 16.78 11.35
C ILE A 264 -0.81 16.94 12.09
N TYR A 265 -0.10 15.84 12.31
CA TYR A 265 1.18 15.87 13.03
C TYR A 265 2.27 16.58 12.22
N PHE A 266 2.42 16.21 10.95
CA PHE A 266 3.48 16.73 10.07
C PHE A 266 3.17 18.11 9.47
N ARG A 267 2.00 18.68 9.75
CA ARG A 267 1.65 20.03 9.34
C ARG A 267 2.72 21.01 9.83
N LYS A 268 3.27 21.79 8.90
CA LYS A 268 4.24 22.85 9.20
C LYS A 268 3.52 24.10 9.70
N ASP A 269 3.02 24.00 10.92
CA ASP A 269 2.42 25.08 11.68
C ASP A 269 3.10 25.21 13.05
N ASP A 270 2.90 26.35 13.72
CA ASP A 270 3.50 26.64 15.03
C ASP A 270 2.72 26.01 16.19
N ARG A 271 1.85 25.04 15.91
CA ARG A 271 0.98 24.44 16.92
C ARG A 271 1.77 23.47 17.83
N PRO A 272 1.57 23.53 19.15
CA PRO A 272 2.19 22.59 20.08
C PRO A 272 1.83 21.13 19.76
N VAL A 273 2.75 20.21 20.08
CA VAL A 273 2.53 18.75 19.90
C VAL A 273 1.28 18.26 20.65
N THR A 274 0.98 18.84 21.82
CA THR A 274 -0.22 18.51 22.60
C THR A 274 -1.52 18.83 21.85
N GLU A 275 -1.59 19.97 21.17
CA GLU A 275 -2.74 20.34 20.34
C GLU A 275 -2.87 19.40 19.13
N LYS A 276 -1.75 19.10 18.46
CA LYS A 276 -1.73 18.14 17.34
C LYS A 276 -2.18 16.74 17.78
N ASN A 277 -1.74 16.28 18.96
CA ASN A 277 -2.16 15.01 19.52
C ASN A 277 -3.67 14.98 19.77
N GLN A 278 -4.25 16.06 20.30
CA GLN A 278 -5.69 16.14 20.52
C GLN A 278 -6.46 16.06 19.19
N ASP A 279 -6.03 16.80 18.17
CA ASP A 279 -6.63 16.74 16.83
C ASP A 279 -6.56 15.32 16.23
N MET A 280 -5.43 14.63 16.40
CA MET A 280 -5.28 13.23 15.95
C MET A 280 -6.23 12.30 16.71
N VAL A 281 -6.34 12.46 18.04
CA VAL A 281 -7.29 11.71 18.88
C VAL A 281 -8.72 11.92 18.40
N ASP A 282 -9.12 13.16 18.13
CA ASP A 282 -10.47 13.48 17.65
C ASP A 282 -10.78 12.81 16.30
N GLU A 283 -9.81 12.73 15.39
CA GLU A 283 -9.97 12.01 14.12
C GLU A 283 -10.02 10.49 14.31
N PHE A 284 -9.25 9.92 15.24
CA PHE A 284 -9.38 8.49 15.60
C PHE A 284 -10.74 8.17 16.25
N VAL A 285 -11.27 9.06 17.09
CA VAL A 285 -12.61 8.91 17.66
C VAL A 285 -13.68 8.92 16.56
N LYS A 286 -13.56 9.84 15.59
CA LYS A 286 -14.45 9.86 14.42
C LYS A 286 -14.33 8.59 13.59
N LEU A 287 -13.11 8.05 13.44
CA LEU A 287 -12.87 6.80 12.72
C LEU A 287 -13.49 5.59 13.44
N ALA A 288 -13.33 5.51 14.76
CA ALA A 288 -13.93 4.46 15.59
C ALA A 288 -15.47 4.51 15.58
N ALA A 289 -16.07 5.69 15.46
CA ALA A 289 -17.52 5.85 15.38
C ALA A 289 -18.13 5.31 14.08
N ARG A 290 -17.34 5.00 13.05
CA ARG A 290 -17.86 4.49 11.77
C ARG A 290 -18.40 3.08 11.90
N THR A 291 -19.55 2.89 11.30
CA THR A 291 -20.25 1.60 11.20
C THR A 291 -19.55 0.67 10.21
N ARG A 292 -19.94 -0.61 10.21
CA ARG A 292 -19.42 -1.61 9.25
C ARG A 292 -19.74 -1.20 7.82
N GLU A 293 -20.96 -0.73 7.61
CA GLU A 293 -21.50 -0.28 6.32
C GLU A 293 -20.68 0.88 5.74
N GLU A 294 -20.07 1.71 6.59
CA GLU A 294 -19.22 2.82 6.18
C GLU A 294 -17.75 2.41 5.95
N VAL A 295 -17.29 1.30 6.53
CA VAL A 295 -15.89 0.85 6.45
C VAL A 295 -15.70 -0.22 5.36
N PHE A 296 -16.62 -1.17 5.25
CA PHE A 296 -16.50 -2.35 4.38
C PHE A 296 -16.31 -2.02 2.90
N PRO A 297 -16.96 -0.98 2.33
CA PRO A 297 -16.74 -0.60 0.94
C PRO A 297 -15.29 -0.19 0.61
N TYR A 298 -14.49 0.12 1.63
CA TYR A 298 -13.10 0.56 1.51
C TYR A 298 -12.08 -0.52 1.89
N LEU A 299 -12.55 -1.76 2.10
CA LEU A 299 -11.73 -2.94 2.35
C LEU A 299 -11.85 -3.88 1.15
N PHE A 300 -10.96 -3.69 0.18
CA PHE A 300 -10.89 -4.48 -1.04
C PHE A 300 -9.44 -4.73 -1.46
N ARG A 301 -9.23 -5.70 -2.34
CA ARG A 301 -7.91 -5.99 -2.92
C ARG A 301 -7.72 -5.15 -4.17
N SER A 302 -6.72 -4.30 -4.14
CA SER A 302 -6.29 -3.49 -5.29
C SER A 302 -5.01 -4.02 -5.90
N ARG A 303 -4.83 -3.73 -7.19
CA ARG A 303 -3.59 -4.01 -7.92
C ARG A 303 -2.92 -2.69 -8.27
N TYR A 304 -1.60 -2.71 -8.26
CA TYR A 304 -0.80 -1.52 -8.41
C TYR A 304 0.30 -1.73 -9.44
N THR A 305 0.60 -0.69 -10.21
CA THR A 305 1.69 -0.69 -11.19
C THR A 305 2.82 0.24 -10.75
N PHE A 306 2.48 1.34 -10.08
CA PHE A 306 3.44 2.35 -9.64
C PHE A 306 3.33 2.59 -8.15
N SER A 307 4.48 2.74 -7.49
CA SER A 307 4.48 3.22 -6.11
C SER A 307 4.11 4.70 -6.05
N ILE A 308 3.30 5.06 -5.05
CA ILE A 308 2.89 6.44 -4.74
C ILE A 308 3.94 7.18 -3.91
N VAL A 309 4.91 6.44 -3.36
CA VAL A 309 6.02 6.95 -2.55
C VAL A 309 7.34 6.70 -3.28
N LEU A 310 8.36 7.48 -2.93
CA LEU A 310 9.67 7.36 -3.55
C LEU A 310 10.54 6.32 -2.83
N PRO A 311 11.42 5.61 -3.56
CA PRO A 311 12.44 4.78 -2.92
C PRO A 311 13.41 5.65 -2.13
N GLN A 312 13.97 5.09 -1.06
CA GLN A 312 15.02 5.71 -0.25
C GLN A 312 16.18 4.75 -0.07
N ALA A 313 17.37 5.32 0.16
CA ALA A 313 18.54 4.53 0.55
C ALA A 313 18.29 3.85 1.90
N HIS A 314 18.88 2.67 2.11
CA HIS A 314 18.70 1.94 3.37
C HIS A 314 19.14 2.76 4.60
N LYS A 315 20.15 3.63 4.44
CA LYS A 315 20.56 4.57 5.50
C LYS A 315 19.41 5.40 6.07
N THR A 316 18.46 5.84 5.24
CA THR A 316 17.28 6.60 5.71
C THR A 316 16.39 5.75 6.63
N VAL A 317 16.29 4.45 6.34
CA VAL A 317 15.58 3.47 7.19
C VAL A 317 16.35 3.25 8.49
N SER A 318 17.67 3.03 8.41
CA SER A 318 18.54 2.87 9.57
C SER A 318 18.43 4.08 10.51
N ASP A 319 18.54 5.31 9.98
CA ASP A 319 18.48 6.54 10.76
C ASP A 319 17.09 6.70 11.43
N ALA A 320 15.99 6.34 10.75
CA ALA A 320 14.64 6.40 11.32
C ALA A 320 14.46 5.40 12.48
N ILE A 321 14.92 4.16 12.30
CA ILE A 321 14.88 3.13 13.34
C ILE A 321 15.75 3.52 14.53
N TYR A 322 16.99 3.96 14.28
CA TYR A 322 17.92 4.40 15.31
C TYR A 322 17.30 5.51 16.17
N ASN A 323 16.77 6.55 15.52
CA ASN A 323 16.15 7.68 16.22
C ASN A 323 14.93 7.25 17.05
N ALA A 324 14.08 6.37 16.52
CA ALA A 324 12.97 5.81 17.29
C ALA A 324 13.47 5.02 18.51
N ASN A 325 14.50 4.18 18.32
CA ASN A 325 15.06 3.34 19.38
C ASN A 325 15.74 4.14 20.48
N GLN A 326 16.38 5.28 20.18
CA GLN A 326 16.93 6.18 21.22
C GLN A 326 15.83 6.71 22.15
N ASN A 327 14.66 7.02 21.61
CA ASN A 327 13.55 7.58 22.39
C ASN A 327 12.89 6.55 23.31
N ILE A 328 13.13 5.25 23.12
CA ILE A 328 12.55 4.18 23.94
C ILE A 328 13.16 4.11 25.34
N ASN A 329 14.46 4.41 25.47
CA ASN A 329 15.21 4.20 26.71
C ASN A 329 14.55 4.92 27.89
N TRP A 330 14.08 6.16 27.68
CA TRP A 330 13.41 6.92 28.70
C TRP A 330 12.12 6.24 29.20
N TYR A 331 11.28 5.72 28.30
CA TYR A 331 10.05 5.01 28.70
C TYR A 331 10.35 3.70 29.42
N LYS A 332 11.41 2.99 29.00
CA LYS A 332 11.86 1.77 29.66
C LYS A 332 12.37 2.04 31.08
N GLU A 333 13.17 3.10 31.27
CA GLU A 333 13.69 3.51 32.58
C GLU A 333 12.57 3.98 33.52
N ASN A 334 11.53 4.61 32.97
CA ASN A 334 10.34 5.05 33.70
C ASN A 334 9.24 3.98 33.80
N LYS A 335 9.54 2.71 33.50
CA LYS A 335 8.64 1.54 33.63
C LYS A 335 7.37 1.58 32.76
N HIS A 336 7.38 2.38 31.70
CA HIS A 336 6.32 2.46 30.70
C HIS A 336 6.54 1.46 29.56
N TYR A 337 6.60 0.16 29.89
CA TYR A 337 7.00 -0.89 28.95
C TYR A 337 6.03 -1.07 27.76
N ALA A 338 4.72 -0.86 27.97
CA ALA A 338 3.73 -0.91 26.91
C ALA A 338 3.97 0.19 25.86
N ILE A 339 4.28 1.41 26.33
CA ILE A 339 4.60 2.55 25.46
C ILE A 339 5.93 2.28 24.73
N ALA A 340 6.95 1.79 25.46
CA ALA A 340 8.25 1.41 24.88
C ALA A 340 8.11 0.39 23.73
N ALA A 341 7.27 -0.63 23.89
CA ALA A 341 7.00 -1.62 22.84
C ALA A 341 6.38 -0.98 21.60
N LYS A 342 5.40 -0.09 21.76
CA LYS A 342 4.74 0.56 20.61
C LYS A 342 5.66 1.59 19.92
N ILE A 343 6.56 2.24 20.64
CA ILE A 343 7.56 3.14 20.04
C ILE A 343 8.55 2.37 19.15
N SER A 344 8.94 1.15 19.52
CA SER A 344 9.83 0.34 18.66
C SER A 344 9.23 -0.01 17.29
N GLU A 345 7.90 -0.10 17.20
CA GLU A 345 7.20 -0.28 15.93
C GLU A 345 7.28 0.97 15.04
N TYR A 346 7.24 2.17 15.63
CA TYR A 346 7.13 3.44 14.92
C TYR A 346 8.18 3.62 13.83
N GLY A 347 9.47 3.42 14.14
CA GLY A 347 10.56 3.74 13.23
C GLY A 347 10.47 2.95 11.92
N PHE A 348 10.18 1.65 12.02
CA PHE A 348 10.04 0.79 10.86
C PHE A 348 8.69 1.00 10.15
N ALA A 349 7.60 1.17 10.91
CA ALA A 349 6.27 1.43 10.36
C ALA A 349 6.22 2.75 9.57
N TYR A 350 6.87 3.81 10.08
CA TYR A 350 7.03 5.09 9.38
C TYR A 350 7.71 4.92 8.02
N CYS A 351 8.76 4.08 7.95
CA CYS A 351 9.46 3.82 6.70
C CYS A 351 8.58 3.08 5.69
N GLN A 352 7.77 2.11 6.14
CA GLN A 352 6.83 1.37 5.29
C GLN A 352 5.73 2.27 4.74
N TYR A 353 5.25 3.23 5.54
CA TYR A 353 4.26 4.20 5.12
C TYR A 353 4.81 5.23 4.12
N SER A 354 6.03 5.71 4.38
CA SER A 354 6.58 6.91 3.73
C SER A 354 7.42 6.62 2.48
N TYR A 355 7.96 5.40 2.33
CA TYR A 355 8.96 5.08 1.32
C TYR A 355 8.63 3.81 0.53
N SER A 356 9.05 3.76 -0.73
CA SER A 356 9.00 2.55 -1.55
C SER A 356 10.15 1.63 -1.15
N LEU A 357 9.95 0.84 -0.09
CA LEU A 357 10.98 -0.04 0.45
C LEU A 357 11.24 -1.28 -0.41
N PRO A 358 12.47 -1.82 -0.39
CA PRO A 358 12.75 -3.15 -0.87
C PRO A 358 11.85 -4.21 -0.21
N ARG A 359 11.36 -5.16 -1.00
CA ARG A 359 10.45 -6.24 -0.60
C ARG A 359 10.96 -7.06 0.60
N PRO A 360 12.24 -7.43 0.72
CA PRO A 360 12.71 -8.11 1.93
C PRO A 360 12.48 -7.30 3.21
N LEU A 361 12.59 -5.96 3.17
CA LEU A 361 12.27 -5.13 4.33
C LEU A 361 10.77 -5.18 4.66
N THR A 362 9.90 -5.18 3.65
CA THR A 362 8.45 -5.40 3.84
C THR A 362 8.15 -6.78 4.41
N GLU A 363 8.84 -7.83 3.97
CA GLU A 363 8.67 -9.20 4.51
C GLU A 363 9.17 -9.32 5.95
N PHE A 364 10.30 -8.69 6.28
CA PHE A 364 10.76 -8.58 7.67
C PHE A 364 9.79 -7.76 8.53
N PHE A 365 9.23 -6.67 8.02
CA PHE A 365 8.23 -5.92 8.75
C PHE A 365 6.94 -6.73 8.95
N GLN A 366 6.50 -7.49 7.95
CA GLN A 366 5.37 -8.40 8.11
C GLN A 366 5.64 -9.44 9.21
N LEU A 367 6.83 -10.07 9.24
CA LEU A 367 7.22 -10.98 10.31
C LEU A 367 7.19 -10.28 11.69
N PHE A 368 7.72 -9.05 11.77
CA PHE A 368 7.63 -8.23 12.97
C PHE A 368 6.18 -8.01 13.42
N MET A 369 5.27 -7.71 12.49
CA MET A 369 3.84 -7.54 12.79
C MET A 369 3.19 -8.86 13.19
N MET A 370 3.56 -10.00 12.61
CA MET A 370 3.04 -11.32 13.00
C MET A 370 3.43 -11.71 14.43
N VAL A 371 4.59 -11.24 14.89
CA VAL A 371 5.02 -11.41 16.30
C VAL A 371 4.26 -10.46 17.23
N ASN A 372 4.05 -9.20 16.83
CA ASN A 372 3.43 -8.18 17.70
C ASN A 372 1.89 -8.24 17.73
N TYR A 373 1.26 -8.71 16.65
CA TYR A 373 -0.19 -8.78 16.47
C TYR A 373 -0.66 -10.20 16.13
N PRO A 374 -0.25 -11.23 16.89
CA PRO A 374 -0.44 -12.63 16.51
C PRO A 374 -1.92 -12.99 16.31
N THR A 375 -2.82 -12.45 17.14
CA THR A 375 -4.26 -12.72 17.07
C THR A 375 -4.86 -12.29 15.73
N PHE A 376 -4.44 -11.14 15.19
CA PHE A 376 -4.91 -10.67 13.88
C PHE A 376 -4.57 -11.67 12.77
N PHE A 377 -3.34 -12.16 12.75
CA PHE A 377 -2.91 -13.13 11.75
C PHE A 377 -3.57 -14.50 11.95
N THR A 378 -3.73 -14.98 13.19
CA THR A 378 -4.44 -16.23 13.44
C THR A 378 -5.91 -16.17 13.03
N ASP A 379 -6.58 -15.04 13.30
CA ASP A 379 -7.98 -14.83 12.89
C ASP A 379 -8.12 -14.83 11.37
N LEU A 380 -7.15 -14.25 10.65
CA LEU A 380 -7.06 -14.30 9.19
C LEU A 380 -6.69 -15.69 8.64
N GLY A 381 -6.39 -16.68 9.49
CA GLY A 381 -6.07 -18.05 9.09
C GLY A 381 -4.59 -18.34 8.87
N PHE A 382 -3.67 -17.46 9.29
CA PHE A 382 -2.24 -17.76 9.23
C PHE A 382 -1.89 -18.90 10.20
N PRO A 383 -1.13 -19.92 9.74
CA PRO A 383 -0.97 -21.17 10.50
C PRO A 383 -0.01 -21.04 11.69
N VAL A 384 0.88 -20.05 11.68
CA VAL A 384 1.94 -19.90 12.68
C VAL A 384 1.65 -18.70 13.58
N GLN A 385 1.45 -18.99 14.87
CA GLN A 385 1.40 -17.99 15.92
C GLN A 385 2.80 -17.85 16.54
N TYR A 386 3.57 -16.83 16.15
CA TYR A 386 4.97 -16.66 16.59
C TYR A 386 5.12 -16.24 18.06
N TYR A 387 4.10 -15.61 18.63
CA TYR A 387 4.08 -15.17 20.02
C TYR A 387 2.73 -15.48 20.65
N ASN A 388 2.74 -16.03 21.85
CA ASN A 388 1.53 -16.28 22.63
C ASN A 388 1.33 -15.14 23.65
N PRO A 389 0.35 -14.24 23.46
CA PRO A 389 0.11 -13.15 24.40
C PRO A 389 -0.39 -13.62 25.77
N GLY A 390 -0.97 -14.82 25.86
CA GLY A 390 -1.46 -15.39 27.13
C GLY A 390 -0.36 -15.97 28.02
N THR A 391 0.69 -16.56 27.43
CA THR A 391 1.83 -17.13 28.18
C THR A 391 3.06 -16.22 28.17
N GLY A 392 3.15 -15.28 27.24
CA GLY A 392 4.30 -14.42 27.03
C GLY A 392 5.47 -15.10 26.30
N GLU A 393 5.24 -16.26 25.69
CA GLU A 393 6.30 -17.10 25.09
C GLU A 393 6.42 -16.90 23.57
N PHE A 394 7.67 -16.95 23.09
CA PHE A 394 8.02 -16.88 21.67
C PHE A 394 8.27 -18.27 21.09
N ARG A 395 7.78 -18.52 19.87
CA ARG A 395 8.21 -19.67 19.05
C ARG A 395 9.51 -19.34 18.32
N GLN A 396 10.60 -19.30 19.06
CA GLN A 396 11.92 -18.84 18.59
C GLN A 396 12.35 -19.55 17.31
N ASP A 397 12.29 -20.88 17.28
CA ASP A 397 12.68 -21.67 16.10
C ASP A 397 11.88 -21.30 14.85
N GLU A 398 10.59 -21.02 14.98
CA GLU A 398 9.73 -20.64 13.85
C GLU A 398 10.05 -19.21 13.36
N ILE A 399 10.36 -18.29 14.28
CA ILE A 399 10.81 -16.93 13.93
C ILE A 399 12.15 -16.99 13.17
N LEU A 400 13.11 -17.79 13.66
CA LEU A 400 14.42 -17.92 13.03
C LEU A 400 14.33 -18.57 11.65
N LYS A 401 13.51 -19.62 11.49
CA LYS A 401 13.22 -20.22 10.17
C LYS A 401 12.62 -19.19 9.20
N ALA A 402 11.70 -18.34 9.67
CA ALA A 402 11.10 -17.30 8.84
C ALA A 402 12.13 -16.26 8.39
N VAL A 403 13.04 -15.84 9.30
CA VAL A 403 14.16 -14.95 8.95
C VAL A 403 15.08 -15.58 7.91
N GLU A 404 15.45 -16.85 8.08
CA GLU A 404 16.28 -17.59 7.12
C GLU A 404 15.60 -17.72 5.74
N ALA A 405 14.30 -18.02 5.71
CA ALA A 405 13.55 -18.12 4.47
C ALA A 405 13.53 -16.79 3.68
N ILE A 406 13.32 -15.66 4.37
CA ILE A 406 13.37 -14.33 3.74
C ILE A 406 14.78 -14.06 3.17
N GLN A 407 15.84 -14.34 3.94
CA GLN A 407 17.21 -14.11 3.47
C GLN A 407 17.55 -14.96 2.24
N GLU A 408 17.22 -16.25 2.25
CA GLU A 408 17.52 -17.14 1.13
C GLU A 408 16.74 -16.76 -0.14
N ALA A 409 15.47 -16.36 0.01
CA ALA A 409 14.64 -15.92 -1.12
C ALA A 409 15.24 -14.72 -1.87
N TRP A 410 15.95 -13.84 -1.16
CA TRP A 410 16.48 -12.59 -1.70
C TRP A 410 17.99 -12.56 -1.93
N LYS A 411 18.69 -13.64 -1.57
CA LYS A 411 20.16 -13.78 -1.66
C LYS A 411 20.75 -13.57 -3.05
N ALA A 412 19.99 -13.87 -4.10
CA ALA A 412 20.42 -13.63 -5.47
C ALA A 412 20.64 -12.13 -5.75
N LYS A 413 19.78 -11.27 -5.17
CA LYS A 413 19.81 -9.81 -5.32
C LYS A 413 20.64 -9.13 -4.23
N TYR A 414 20.50 -9.58 -2.98
CA TYR A 414 21.18 -9.02 -1.80
C TYR A 414 22.00 -10.11 -1.08
N PRO A 415 23.20 -10.45 -1.58
CA PRO A 415 23.98 -11.58 -1.07
C PRO A 415 24.47 -11.39 0.39
N ASP A 416 24.65 -10.14 0.81
CA ASP A 416 25.16 -9.78 2.13
C ASP A 416 24.04 -9.36 3.11
N MET A 417 22.77 -9.44 2.70
CA MET A 417 21.62 -9.14 3.56
C MET A 417 21.48 -10.23 4.63
N LYS A 418 22.04 -9.94 5.82
CA LYS A 418 22.09 -10.90 6.91
C LYS A 418 21.65 -10.31 8.25
N MET A 419 20.50 -10.75 8.75
CA MET A 419 20.07 -10.59 10.13
C MET A 419 20.72 -11.70 10.97
N ARG A 420 21.32 -11.35 12.11
CA ARG A 420 22.05 -12.30 12.97
C ARG A 420 21.12 -12.88 14.03
N PRO A 421 20.82 -14.19 13.99
CA PRO A 421 19.93 -14.83 14.96
C PRO A 421 20.38 -14.67 16.42
N ASP A 422 21.69 -14.69 16.68
CA ASP A 422 22.28 -14.58 18.02
C ASP A 422 22.06 -13.20 18.68
N LYS A 423 21.65 -12.19 17.89
CA LYS A 423 21.36 -10.84 18.38
C LYS A 423 19.90 -10.64 18.77
N LEU A 424 19.00 -11.51 18.32
CA LEU A 424 17.59 -11.43 18.65
C LEU A 424 17.36 -11.87 20.11
N LYS A 425 16.58 -11.07 20.85
CA LYS A 425 16.29 -11.30 22.26
C LYS A 425 14.82 -11.64 22.45
N PHE A 426 14.53 -12.74 23.14
CA PHE A 426 13.16 -13.25 23.32
C PHE A 426 12.66 -13.12 24.77
N ASP A 427 13.31 -12.30 25.60
CA ASP A 427 12.95 -12.15 27.02
C ASP A 427 11.61 -11.44 27.24
N SER A 428 11.24 -10.55 26.32
CA SER A 428 9.99 -9.78 26.33
C SER A 428 9.74 -9.19 24.95
N LEU A 429 8.50 -8.76 24.65
CA LEU A 429 8.19 -8.04 23.40
C LEU A 429 9.05 -6.79 23.22
N VAL A 430 9.33 -6.04 24.28
CA VAL A 430 10.20 -4.85 24.20
C VAL A 430 11.63 -5.25 23.79
N SER A 431 12.19 -6.29 24.42
CA SER A 431 13.53 -6.79 24.09
C SER A 431 13.60 -7.33 22.66
N PHE A 432 12.57 -8.06 22.23
CA PHE A 432 12.46 -8.57 20.88
C PHE A 432 12.39 -7.44 19.87
N ASN A 433 11.47 -6.49 20.04
CA ASN A 433 11.29 -5.43 19.06
C ASN A 433 12.54 -4.54 18.91
N LEU A 434 13.20 -4.21 20.03
CA LEU A 434 14.45 -3.46 20.01
C LEU A 434 15.58 -4.20 19.29
N SER A 435 15.77 -5.49 19.61
CA SER A 435 16.83 -6.29 18.97
C SER A 435 16.52 -6.58 17.50
N TYR A 436 15.27 -6.84 17.16
CA TYR A 436 14.82 -7.10 15.80
C TYR A 436 15.00 -5.87 14.91
N THR A 437 14.45 -4.72 15.31
CA THR A 437 14.61 -3.47 14.55
C THR A 437 16.06 -3.01 14.52
N GLY A 438 16.83 -3.24 15.58
CA GLY A 438 18.28 -3.03 15.59
C GLY A 438 19.01 -3.87 14.52
N GLU A 439 18.62 -5.13 14.30
CA GLU A 439 19.21 -5.90 13.19
C GLU A 439 18.76 -5.39 11.82
N ILE A 440 17.54 -4.85 11.69
CA ILE A 440 17.09 -4.17 10.45
C ILE A 440 17.94 -2.93 10.17
N GLU A 441 18.32 -2.15 11.19
CA GLU A 441 19.17 -0.96 11.05
C GLU A 441 20.52 -1.28 10.39
N PHE A 442 21.09 -2.46 10.68
CA PHE A 442 22.41 -2.88 10.20
C PHE A 442 22.38 -3.85 9.01
N LEU A 443 21.22 -4.06 8.38
CA LEU A 443 21.14 -4.92 7.20
C LEU A 443 21.96 -4.33 6.03
N ASN A 444 22.73 -5.18 5.36
CA ASN A 444 23.35 -4.78 4.10
C ASN A 444 22.35 -4.99 2.95
N MET A 445 21.90 -3.88 2.36
CA MET A 445 20.96 -3.84 1.26
C MET A 445 21.63 -3.49 -0.09
N GLU A 446 22.94 -3.62 -0.20
CA GLU A 446 23.67 -3.45 -1.45
C GLU A 446 23.33 -4.59 -2.43
N THR A 447 23.11 -4.23 -3.70
CA THR A 447 22.83 -5.18 -4.78
C THR A 447 24.11 -5.62 -5.46
N LYS A 448 24.08 -6.81 -6.09
CA LYS A 448 25.12 -7.23 -7.03
C LYS A 448 25.20 -6.35 -8.27
#